data_AF-A0A125RCE0-F1
#
_entry.id   AF-A0A125RCE0-F1
#
_cell.length_a   1.000
_cell.length_b   1.000
_cell.length_c   1.000
_cell.angle_alpha   90.00
_cell.angle_beta   90.00
_cell.angle_gamma   90.00
#
_symmetry.space_group_name_H-M   'P 1'
#
loop_
_entity.id
_entity.type
_entity.pdbx_description
1 polymer ?
#
loop_
_entity_poly.entity_id
_entity_poly.type
_entity_poly.pdbx_seq_one_letter_code
_entity_poly.pdbx_strand_id
1 'polypeptide(L)'
;MIGLETLSKYSTPDVEKQRMIDDLLHPQLHSLVKSQYDFCESKAYYIEPTKYCPKCLRKYHEEENFCPECLVSLKHIKDVDIKLIKSDPQFKFIKSNEFNSFEEIFTQENKNRIDEFDFSTKDYNRILRNIKKSSITTFDNLIRSNEILLDDLKLFDKILLYAKSFVEVDFKSYGQELGYFSFNRITLDDRQTVSLQITTLIHELAHFILKEIMTEILCTLLDCSKNSLIESIAVFILSYSPFTQLIDEYSAHNCEGRFTLYGYQDYSSFIQIEKSLDGEMTADEIEITKSIGNNFSVSIKDILESYIDWDLRSDIKDQFLKDVIDEPNYEMLALENCNKLTDIGFLKAIWLIVSEGFSAASQNRDKLEMYETNF
;
A
#
# COMPACT_ATOMS: atom_id res chain seq x y z
N MET A 1 26.44 -13.06 12.83
CA MET A 1 25.39 -12.91 11.80
C MET A 1 24.39 -14.02 11.97
N ILE A 2 23.14 -13.67 12.23
CA ILE A 2 21.98 -14.58 12.16
C ILE A 2 21.69 -14.70 10.66
N GLY A 3 22.07 -15.81 10.03
CA GLY A 3 21.80 -16.02 8.60
C GLY A 3 20.30 -16.24 8.33
N LEU A 4 19.85 -15.95 7.10
CA LEU A 4 18.47 -16.14 6.65
C LEU A 4 17.91 -17.52 7.03
N GLU A 5 18.72 -18.57 6.88
CA GLU A 5 18.39 -19.96 7.26
C GLU A 5 17.87 -20.11 8.69
N THR A 6 18.32 -19.26 9.62
CA THR A 6 17.88 -19.31 11.03
C THR A 6 16.49 -18.71 11.25
N LEU A 7 15.93 -17.99 10.27
CA LEU A 7 14.56 -17.48 10.30
C LEU A 7 13.51 -18.56 9.98
N SER A 8 13.90 -19.63 9.28
CA SER A 8 13.03 -20.76 8.92
C SER A 8 12.29 -21.35 10.12
N LYS A 9 12.95 -21.46 11.28
CA LYS A 9 12.36 -21.98 12.54
C LYS A 9 11.25 -21.10 13.13
N TYR A 10 11.13 -19.86 12.67
CA TYR A 10 10.07 -18.92 13.07
C TYR A 10 8.94 -18.86 12.04
N SER A 11 9.01 -19.67 10.98
CA SER A 11 8.03 -19.73 9.91
C SER A 11 6.90 -20.68 10.29
N THR A 12 5.66 -20.25 10.07
CA THR A 12 4.44 -21.02 10.35
C THR A 12 3.53 -21.01 9.13
N PRO A 13 2.96 -22.16 8.73
CA PRO A 13 2.01 -22.20 7.61
C PRO A 13 0.76 -21.37 7.89
N ASP A 14 0.31 -20.63 6.88
CA ASP A 14 -1.02 -20.00 6.89
C ASP A 14 -2.06 -21.00 6.36
N VAL A 15 -2.42 -21.97 7.22
CA VAL A 15 -3.26 -23.12 6.87
C VAL A 15 -4.64 -22.69 6.33
N GLU A 16 -5.18 -21.59 6.83
CA GLU A 16 -6.49 -21.08 6.39
C GLU A 16 -6.40 -20.52 4.97
N LYS A 17 -5.40 -19.67 4.69
CA LYS A 17 -5.16 -19.14 3.35
C LYS A 17 -4.82 -20.24 2.36
N GLN A 18 -3.97 -21.18 2.78
CA GLN A 18 -3.56 -22.32 1.97
C GLN A 18 -4.76 -23.16 1.54
N ARG A 19 -5.65 -23.49 2.48
CA ARG A 19 -6.86 -24.26 2.17
C ARG A 19 -7.77 -23.53 1.18
N MET A 20 -7.98 -22.23 1.35
CA MET A 20 -8.80 -21.42 0.43
C MET A 20 -8.23 -21.42 -0.99
N ILE A 21 -6.90 -21.26 -1.14
CA ILE A 21 -6.24 -21.26 -2.44
C ILE A 21 -6.26 -22.65 -3.07
N ASP A 22 -5.99 -23.70 -2.28
CA ASP A 22 -6.04 -25.08 -2.75
C ASP A 22 -7.45 -25.45 -3.25
N ASP A 23 -8.51 -25.01 -2.56
CA ASP A 23 -9.90 -25.20 -3.00
C ASP A 23 -10.22 -24.47 -4.33
N LEU A 24 -9.57 -23.33 -4.61
CA LEU A 24 -9.70 -22.57 -5.86
C LEU A 24 -8.90 -23.17 -7.02
N LEU A 25 -7.69 -23.68 -6.74
CA LEU A 25 -6.80 -24.31 -7.72
C LEU A 25 -7.24 -25.74 -8.09
N HIS A 26 -7.79 -26.46 -7.12
CA HIS A 26 -8.21 -27.85 -7.24
C HIS A 26 -9.65 -28.00 -6.74
N PRO A 27 -10.63 -27.41 -7.45
CA PRO A 27 -12.02 -27.52 -7.05
C PRO A 27 -12.41 -29.00 -7.00
N GLN A 28 -12.51 -29.56 -5.79
CA GLN A 28 -13.22 -30.83 -5.63
C GLN A 28 -14.61 -30.63 -6.21
N LEU A 29 -15.11 -31.60 -6.97
CA LEU A 29 -16.45 -31.61 -7.57
C LEU A 29 -17.54 -31.45 -6.49
N HIS A 30 -17.71 -30.21 -6.04
CA HIS A 30 -18.76 -29.76 -5.14
C HIS A 30 -19.47 -28.63 -5.88
N SER A 31 -20.57 -29.03 -6.50
CA SER A 31 -21.68 -28.21 -6.98
C SER A 31 -21.39 -26.73 -7.23
N LEU A 32 -21.28 -26.39 -8.51
CA LEU A 32 -21.57 -25.07 -9.07
C LEU A 32 -22.73 -24.39 -8.32
N VAL A 33 -22.42 -23.41 -7.49
CA VAL A 33 -23.40 -22.38 -7.12
C VAL A 33 -23.55 -21.47 -8.34
N LYS A 34 -24.52 -21.79 -9.19
CA LYS A 34 -25.11 -20.80 -10.09
C LYS A 34 -25.90 -19.83 -9.22
N SER A 35 -25.36 -18.65 -8.93
CA SER A 35 -26.21 -17.52 -8.55
C SER A 35 -26.79 -16.92 -9.82
N GLN A 36 -28.05 -17.27 -10.11
CA GLN A 36 -28.89 -16.46 -10.99
C GLN A 36 -29.15 -15.13 -10.28
N TYR A 37 -28.69 -14.03 -10.85
CA TYR A 37 -29.22 -12.70 -10.53
C TYR A 37 -30.13 -12.28 -11.67
N ASP A 38 -31.44 -12.32 -11.40
CA ASP A 38 -32.44 -11.59 -12.19
C ASP A 38 -32.32 -10.10 -11.83
N PHE A 39 -31.85 -9.28 -12.76
CA PHE A 39 -32.05 -7.84 -12.71
C PHE A 39 -33.35 -7.49 -13.42
N CYS A 40 -34.40 -7.20 -12.64
CA CYS A 40 -35.56 -6.47 -13.13
C CYS A 40 -35.32 -4.98 -12.89
N GLU A 41 -34.88 -4.25 -13.92
CA GLU A 41 -34.83 -2.79 -13.89
C GLU A 41 -36.25 -2.21 -14.00
N SER A 42 -36.80 -1.68 -12.90
CA SER A 42 -37.84 -0.66 -12.97
C SER A 42 -37.15 0.71 -13.01
N LYS A 43 -37.11 1.36 -14.18
CA LYS A 43 -36.69 2.76 -14.30
C LYS A 43 -37.76 3.68 -13.70
N ALA A 44 -37.63 3.98 -12.41
CA ALA A 44 -38.16 5.21 -11.86
C ALA A 44 -37.24 6.36 -12.34
N TYR A 45 -37.81 7.43 -12.88
CA TYR A 45 -37.06 8.65 -13.16
C TYR A 45 -36.65 9.25 -11.80
N TYR A 46 -35.46 8.88 -11.33
CA TYR A 46 -34.83 9.48 -10.17
C TYR A 46 -34.23 10.80 -10.62
N ILE A 47 -34.75 11.92 -10.14
CA ILE A 47 -34.12 13.22 -10.33
C ILE A 47 -32.94 13.24 -9.35
N GLU A 48 -31.72 13.24 -9.86
CA GLU A 48 -30.54 13.28 -8.99
C GLU A 48 -30.54 14.57 -8.15
N PRO A 49 -30.24 14.48 -6.84
CA PRO A 49 -30.00 15.66 -6.03
C PRO A 49 -28.86 16.50 -6.61
N THR A 50 -29.02 17.82 -6.66
CA THR A 50 -28.00 18.75 -7.18
C THR A 50 -27.40 19.62 -6.09
N LYS A 51 -27.91 19.51 -4.85
CA LYS A 51 -27.52 20.32 -3.71
C LYS A 51 -27.28 19.47 -2.47
N TYR A 52 -26.46 19.97 -1.55
CA TYR A 52 -26.19 19.34 -0.27
C TYR A 52 -26.11 20.34 0.88
N CYS A 53 -26.36 19.87 2.10
CA CYS A 53 -26.18 20.65 3.32
C CYS A 53 -24.70 20.66 3.74
N PRO A 54 -24.02 21.81 3.87
CA PRO A 54 -22.61 21.85 4.24
C PRO A 54 -22.32 21.43 5.69
N LYS A 55 -23.35 21.23 6.53
CA LYS A 55 -23.20 20.80 7.94
C LYS A 55 -23.44 19.32 8.15
N CYS A 56 -24.52 18.76 7.58
CA CYS A 56 -24.89 17.35 7.76
C CYS A 56 -24.72 16.50 6.50
N LEU A 57 -24.27 17.09 5.39
CA LEU A 57 -23.99 16.43 4.10
C LEU A 57 -25.20 15.77 3.43
N ARG A 58 -26.42 15.93 3.96
CA ARG A 58 -27.65 15.45 3.30
C ARG A 58 -27.87 16.15 1.96
N LYS A 59 -28.39 15.39 1.00
CA LYS A 59 -28.62 15.81 -0.38
C LYS A 59 -30.06 16.26 -0.60
N TYR A 60 -30.24 17.20 -1.52
CA TYR A 60 -31.49 17.86 -1.83
C TYR A 60 -31.58 18.11 -3.34
N HIS A 61 -32.81 18.13 -3.86
CA HIS A 61 -33.06 18.48 -5.26
C HIS A 61 -32.86 19.98 -5.50
N GLU A 62 -32.74 20.37 -6.77
CA GLU A 62 -32.47 21.75 -7.20
C GLU A 62 -33.45 22.79 -6.63
N GLU A 63 -34.71 22.39 -6.40
CA GLU A 63 -35.76 23.29 -5.91
C GLU A 63 -35.56 23.69 -4.44
N GLU A 64 -34.84 22.88 -3.66
CA GLU A 64 -34.54 23.14 -2.26
C GLU A 64 -33.37 24.10 -2.13
N ASN A 65 -33.48 25.09 -1.24
CA ASN A 65 -32.40 26.06 -1.01
C ASN A 65 -31.91 26.08 0.45
N PHE A 66 -32.51 25.28 1.32
CA PHE A 66 -32.27 25.33 2.76
C PHE A 66 -32.37 23.95 3.42
N CYS A 67 -31.44 23.64 4.32
CA CYS A 67 -31.52 22.43 5.14
C CYS A 67 -32.43 22.68 6.36
N PRO A 68 -33.60 22.02 6.48
CA PRO A 68 -34.53 22.25 7.58
C PRO A 68 -33.98 21.83 8.95
N GLU A 69 -33.05 20.89 9.00
CA GLU A 69 -32.47 20.43 10.27
C GLU A 69 -31.30 21.28 10.75
N CYS A 70 -30.42 21.69 9.83
CA CYS A 70 -29.21 22.42 10.16
C CYS A 70 -29.38 23.95 10.10
N LEU A 71 -30.52 24.40 9.59
CA LEU A 71 -30.88 25.79 9.37
C LEU A 71 -29.82 26.58 8.58
N VAL A 72 -29.29 25.99 7.51
CA VAL A 72 -28.27 26.59 6.64
C VAL A 72 -28.67 26.50 5.17
N SER A 73 -28.19 27.45 4.37
CA SER A 73 -28.32 27.39 2.91
C SER A 73 -27.60 26.18 2.33
N LEU A 74 -28.23 25.56 1.35
CA LEU A 74 -27.65 24.43 0.63
C LEU A 74 -26.61 24.92 -0.38
N LYS A 75 -25.61 24.09 -0.63
CA LYS A 75 -24.60 24.31 -1.67
C LYS A 75 -24.87 23.40 -2.85
N HIS A 76 -24.54 23.84 -4.05
CA HIS A 76 -24.54 22.94 -5.21
C HIS A 76 -23.46 21.88 -5.04
N ILE A 77 -23.81 20.65 -5.41
CA ILE A 77 -22.84 19.58 -5.61
C ILE A 77 -21.95 20.03 -6.77
N LYS A 78 -20.66 20.17 -6.51
CA LYS A 78 -19.66 20.47 -7.54
C LYS A 78 -19.13 19.15 -8.07
N ASP A 79 -18.95 19.09 -9.38
CA ASP A 79 -18.15 18.03 -9.99
C ASP A 79 -16.68 18.33 -9.66
N VAL A 80 -16.09 17.54 -8.76
CA VAL A 80 -14.71 17.72 -8.32
C VAL A 80 -13.84 16.70 -9.04
N ASP A 81 -12.94 17.18 -9.90
CA ASP A 81 -11.96 16.31 -10.55
C ASP A 81 -10.87 15.93 -9.55
N ILE A 82 -10.99 14.73 -8.97
CA ILE A 82 -10.05 14.19 -7.98
C ILE A 82 -8.63 14.11 -8.55
N LYS A 83 -8.45 13.94 -9.86
CA LYS A 83 -7.12 13.87 -10.49
C LYS A 83 -6.33 15.17 -10.32
N LEU A 84 -7.03 16.31 -10.31
CA LEU A 84 -6.43 17.63 -10.19
C LEU A 84 -6.16 18.06 -8.74
N ILE A 85 -6.65 17.30 -7.75
CA ILE A 85 -6.40 17.59 -6.35
C ILE A 85 -4.94 17.25 -6.02
N LYS A 86 -4.20 18.26 -5.53
CA LYS A 86 -2.88 18.07 -4.95
C LYS A 86 -3.01 17.59 -3.52
N SER A 87 -2.20 16.60 -3.17
CA SER A 87 -2.02 16.14 -1.80
C SER A 87 -0.66 16.56 -1.28
N ASP A 88 -0.62 16.94 0.00
CA ASP A 88 0.61 17.16 0.76
C ASP A 88 0.50 16.34 2.06
N PRO A 89 0.68 15.02 1.98
CA PRO A 89 0.54 14.13 3.12
C PRO A 89 1.70 14.34 4.09
N GLN A 90 1.38 14.79 5.30
CA GLN A 90 2.37 15.16 6.31
C GLN A 90 2.50 14.05 7.36
N PHE A 91 3.38 13.09 7.12
CA PHE A 91 3.74 12.06 8.12
C PHE A 91 4.75 12.64 9.10
N LYS A 92 4.27 13.27 10.17
CA LYS A 92 5.11 13.93 11.17
C LYS A 92 5.49 12.97 12.30
N PHE A 93 6.78 12.67 12.38
CA PHE A 93 7.39 11.97 13.50
C PHE A 93 8.24 12.96 14.27
N ILE A 94 7.67 13.47 15.37
CA ILE A 94 8.34 14.48 16.18
C ILE A 94 9.15 13.75 17.25
N LYS A 95 10.47 13.74 17.08
CA LYS A 95 11.44 13.33 18.10
C LYS A 95 12.38 14.48 18.44
N SER A 96 13.17 14.29 19.48
CA SER A 96 14.06 15.33 20.04
C SER A 96 15.19 15.74 19.09
N ASN A 97 15.65 14.83 18.22
CA ASN A 97 16.79 15.08 17.35
C ASN A 97 16.37 15.25 15.89
N GLU A 98 17.13 16.04 15.15
CA GLU A 98 17.04 16.20 13.71
C GLU A 98 18.46 16.19 13.16
N PHE A 99 18.69 15.39 12.12
CA PHE A 99 20.00 15.30 11.47
C PHE A 99 20.04 16.21 10.26
N ASN A 100 21.16 16.90 10.05
CA ASN A 100 21.36 17.82 8.94
C ASN A 100 22.34 17.29 7.89
N SER A 101 22.98 16.14 8.13
CA SER A 101 23.85 15.50 7.16
C SER A 101 23.98 13.99 7.37
N PHE A 102 24.42 13.27 6.34
CA PHE A 102 24.71 11.84 6.45
C PHE A 102 25.85 11.54 7.43
N GLU A 103 26.81 12.44 7.63
CA GLU A 103 27.87 12.27 8.65
C GLU A 103 27.33 12.25 10.07
N GLU A 104 26.31 13.06 10.36
CA GLU A 104 25.63 13.04 11.66
C GLU A 104 24.85 11.74 11.87
N ILE A 105 24.33 11.15 10.79
CA ILE A 105 23.61 9.88 10.83
C ILE A 105 24.57 8.69 10.98
N PHE A 106 25.64 8.61 10.20
CA PHE A 106 26.52 7.44 10.15
C PHE A 106 27.65 7.44 11.18
N THR A 107 27.41 8.01 12.35
CA THR A 107 28.32 7.94 13.50
C THR A 107 28.42 6.52 14.06
N GLN A 108 29.51 6.22 14.78
CA GLN A 108 29.65 4.92 15.45
C GLN A 108 28.57 4.71 16.53
N GLU A 109 28.13 5.78 17.19
CA GLU A 109 27.04 5.71 18.17
C GLU A 109 25.73 5.24 17.53
N ASN A 110 25.35 5.84 16.40
CA ASN A 110 24.13 5.45 15.69
C ASN A 110 24.22 4.04 15.11
N LYS A 111 25.38 3.63 14.60
CA LYS A 111 25.61 2.24 14.18
C LYS A 111 25.38 1.26 15.33
N ASN A 112 25.92 1.56 16.51
CA ASN A 112 25.69 0.74 17.70
C ASN A 112 24.20 0.68 18.08
N ARG A 113 23.44 1.78 17.96
CA ARG A 113 21.98 1.77 18.21
C ARG A 113 21.23 0.85 17.25
N ILE A 114 21.57 0.89 15.97
CA ILE A 114 21.00 0.00 14.96
C ILE A 114 21.31 -1.47 15.29
N ASP A 115 22.55 -1.76 15.70
CA ASP A 115 22.99 -3.12 16.01
C ASP A 115 22.38 -3.65 17.33
N GLU A 116 22.21 -2.81 18.34
CA GLU A 116 21.53 -3.14 19.61
C GLU A 116 20.05 -3.44 19.42
N PHE A 117 19.41 -2.77 18.45
CA PHE A 117 18.02 -3.00 18.04
C PHE A 117 17.03 -3.03 19.20
N ASP A 118 17.01 -1.96 20.00
CA ASP A 118 15.97 -1.76 21.02
C ASP A 118 14.63 -1.39 20.36
N PHE A 119 13.99 -2.41 19.76
CA PHE A 119 12.78 -2.28 18.99
C PHE A 119 11.85 -3.46 19.24
N SER A 120 10.62 -3.16 19.67
CA SER A 120 9.64 -4.17 20.07
C SER A 120 8.41 -4.22 19.15
N THR A 121 7.59 -5.27 19.29
CA THR A 121 6.28 -5.34 18.64
C THR A 121 5.38 -4.16 19.01
N LYS A 122 5.56 -3.56 20.20
CA LYS A 122 4.80 -2.37 20.59
C LYS A 122 5.22 -1.14 19.79
N ASP A 123 6.52 -1.01 19.50
CA ASP A 123 7.05 0.07 18.65
C ASP A 123 6.56 -0.08 17.22
N TYR A 124 6.65 -1.29 16.66
CA TYR A 124 6.11 -1.59 15.33
C TYR A 124 4.61 -1.26 15.23
N ASN A 125 3.79 -1.71 16.19
CA ASN A 125 2.38 -1.38 16.21
C ASN A 125 2.10 0.12 16.43
N ARG A 126 3.00 0.86 17.08
CA ARG A 126 2.90 2.33 17.19
C ARG A 126 3.13 2.98 15.83
N ILE A 127 4.12 2.51 15.08
CA ILE A 127 4.41 2.95 13.71
C ILE A 127 3.18 2.79 12.83
N LEU A 128 2.60 1.59 12.74
CA LEU A 128 1.41 1.34 11.90
C LEU A 128 0.24 2.27 12.26
N ARG A 129 0.00 2.50 13.55
CA ARG A 129 -1.04 3.44 14.01
C ARG A 129 -0.74 4.89 13.63
N ASN A 130 0.52 5.30 13.64
CA ASN A 130 0.91 6.66 13.26
C ASN A 130 0.70 6.90 11.76
N ILE A 131 1.13 5.96 10.90
CA ILE A 131 0.88 6.02 9.46
C ILE A 131 -0.62 6.15 9.20
N LYS A 132 -1.41 5.25 9.78
CA LYS A 132 -2.88 5.24 9.65
C LYS A 132 -3.52 6.54 10.14
N LYS A 133 -3.11 7.06 11.30
CA LYS A 133 -3.65 8.32 11.85
C LYS A 133 -3.30 9.52 10.97
N SER A 134 -2.08 9.56 10.45
CA SER A 134 -1.60 10.65 9.59
C SER A 134 -2.37 10.67 8.28
N SER A 135 -2.54 9.51 7.63
CA SER A 135 -3.35 9.41 6.42
C SER A 135 -4.81 9.79 6.66
N ILE A 136 -5.41 9.40 7.79
CA ILE A 136 -6.82 9.74 8.09
C ILE A 136 -6.96 11.27 8.22
N THR A 137 -5.98 11.91 8.85
CA THR A 137 -5.95 13.37 9.00
C THR A 137 -5.82 14.05 7.63
N THR A 138 -4.95 13.56 6.75
CA THR A 138 -4.82 14.06 5.38
C THR A 138 -6.11 13.86 4.59
N PHE A 139 -6.72 12.68 4.67
CA PHE A 139 -7.98 12.35 4.01
C PHE A 139 -9.12 13.28 4.43
N ASP A 140 -9.32 13.48 5.73
CA ASP A 140 -10.30 14.44 6.29
C ASP A 140 -10.08 15.86 5.75
N ASN A 141 -8.81 16.28 5.65
CA ASN A 141 -8.46 17.60 5.12
C ASN A 141 -8.75 17.71 3.63
N LEU A 142 -8.46 16.67 2.84
CA LEU A 142 -8.78 16.63 1.40
C LEU A 142 -10.28 16.75 1.16
N ILE A 143 -11.09 16.00 1.92
CA ILE A 143 -12.57 16.09 1.83
C ILE A 143 -13.05 17.50 2.18
N ARG A 144 -12.63 18.05 3.32
CA ARG A 144 -13.13 19.34 3.80
C ARG A 144 -12.71 20.51 2.92
N SER A 145 -11.44 20.52 2.47
CA SER A 145 -10.89 21.60 1.67
C SER A 145 -11.44 21.63 0.24
N ASN A 146 -11.81 20.48 -0.31
CA ASN A 146 -12.35 20.36 -1.67
C ASN A 146 -13.86 20.12 -1.72
N GLU A 147 -14.56 20.16 -0.57
CA GLU A 147 -16.01 19.98 -0.46
C GLU A 147 -16.52 18.66 -1.09
N ILE A 148 -15.75 17.58 -0.95
CA ILE A 148 -16.01 16.28 -1.59
C ILE A 148 -17.17 15.55 -0.93
N LEU A 149 -18.07 14.98 -1.74
CA LEU A 149 -19.13 14.06 -1.31
C LEU A 149 -18.76 12.63 -1.72
N LEU A 150 -18.28 11.82 -0.77
CA LEU A 150 -17.77 10.47 -1.06
C LEU A 150 -18.79 9.57 -1.77
N ASP A 151 -20.06 9.63 -1.39
CA ASP A 151 -21.10 8.78 -1.96
C ASP A 151 -21.35 9.03 -3.45
N ASP A 152 -20.96 10.21 -3.96
CA ASP A 152 -21.13 10.60 -5.37
C ASP A 152 -19.89 10.28 -6.22
N LEU A 153 -18.78 9.89 -5.60
CA LEU A 153 -17.57 9.55 -6.33
C LEU A 153 -17.72 8.21 -7.05
N LYS A 154 -17.18 8.14 -8.27
CA LYS A 154 -16.97 6.87 -8.95
C LYS A 154 -15.96 6.03 -8.17
N LEU A 155 -16.02 4.72 -8.39
CA LEU A 155 -15.14 3.76 -7.72
C LEU A 155 -13.66 4.17 -7.78
N PHE A 156 -13.15 4.46 -8.99
CA PHE A 156 -11.75 4.88 -9.15
C PHE A 156 -11.45 6.16 -8.36
N ASP A 157 -12.32 7.15 -8.41
CA ASP A 157 -12.12 8.44 -7.73
C ASP A 157 -12.08 8.27 -6.21
N LYS A 158 -12.86 7.33 -5.64
CA LYS A 158 -12.76 6.97 -4.22
C LYS A 158 -11.38 6.40 -3.89
N ILE A 159 -10.90 5.43 -4.67
CA ILE A 159 -9.59 4.79 -4.45
C ILE A 159 -8.46 5.80 -4.66
N LEU A 160 -8.56 6.67 -5.68
CA LEU A 160 -7.59 7.73 -5.95
C LEU A 160 -7.52 8.73 -4.79
N LEU A 161 -8.66 9.13 -4.23
CA LEU A 161 -8.69 10.01 -3.08
C LEU A 161 -8.04 9.37 -1.85
N TYR A 162 -8.22 8.06 -1.66
CA TYR A 162 -7.54 7.32 -0.61
C TYR A 162 -6.03 7.27 -0.84
N ALA A 163 -5.56 6.94 -2.03
CA ALA A 163 -4.13 6.97 -2.34
C ALA A 163 -3.54 8.37 -2.13
N LYS A 164 -4.27 9.43 -2.53
CA LYS A 164 -3.89 10.83 -2.30
C LYS A 164 -3.82 11.21 -0.81
N SER A 165 -4.41 10.43 0.10
CA SER A 165 -4.20 10.65 1.55
C SER A 165 -2.81 10.23 2.04
N PHE A 166 -2.09 9.44 1.24
CA PHE A 166 -0.77 8.93 1.54
C PHE A 166 0.32 9.56 0.70
N VAL A 167 0.07 9.80 -0.59
CA VAL A 167 1.14 10.14 -1.53
C VAL A 167 0.60 11.02 -2.66
N GLU A 168 1.45 11.80 -3.32
CA GLU A 168 1.05 12.51 -4.53
C GLU A 168 0.87 11.49 -5.67
N VAL A 169 -0.18 11.67 -6.47
CA VAL A 169 -0.51 10.77 -7.58
C VAL A 169 -0.63 11.58 -8.86
N ASP A 170 0.25 11.28 -9.80
CA ASP A 170 0.36 11.85 -11.14
C ASP A 170 -0.11 10.84 -12.20
N PHE A 171 -0.40 11.36 -13.40
CA PHE A 171 -0.87 10.54 -14.53
C PHE A 171 0.07 10.68 -15.73
N LYS A 172 0.29 9.56 -16.43
CA LYS A 172 0.97 9.49 -17.72
C LYS A 172 0.08 8.81 -18.75
N SER A 173 0.34 9.05 -20.03
CA SER A 173 -0.33 8.37 -21.15
C SER A 173 0.67 7.82 -22.17
N TYR A 174 1.86 7.44 -21.70
CA TYR A 174 2.99 7.00 -22.52
C TYR A 174 3.86 5.99 -21.78
N GLY A 175 4.75 5.31 -22.53
CA GLY A 175 5.66 4.30 -21.98
C GLY A 175 5.05 2.90 -21.93
N GLN A 176 5.86 1.95 -21.47
CA GLN A 176 5.48 0.54 -21.30
C GLN A 176 5.03 0.22 -19.87
N GLU A 177 5.60 0.86 -18.84
CA GLU A 177 5.21 0.55 -17.46
C GLU A 177 3.79 1.05 -17.18
N LEU A 178 3.02 0.25 -16.47
CA LEU A 178 1.63 0.52 -16.09
C LEU A 178 1.51 1.58 -14.99
N GLY A 179 2.49 1.62 -14.10
CA GLY A 179 2.64 2.62 -13.05
C GLY A 179 4.03 2.49 -12.44
N TYR A 180 4.37 3.42 -11.56
CA TYR A 180 5.55 3.31 -10.71
C TYR A 180 5.49 4.27 -9.52
N PHE A 181 6.04 3.83 -8.40
CA PHE A 181 6.35 4.64 -7.23
C PHE A 181 7.78 5.18 -7.28
N SER A 182 7.96 6.45 -6.94
CA SER A 182 9.28 7.09 -6.82
C SER A 182 9.26 8.22 -5.78
N PHE A 183 10.07 8.11 -4.71
CA PHE A 183 10.42 9.17 -3.75
C PHE A 183 9.29 10.01 -3.11
N ASN A 184 8.03 9.57 -3.11
CA ASN A 184 6.80 10.28 -2.65
C ASN A 184 5.81 10.65 -3.76
N ARG A 185 5.98 10.07 -4.95
CA ARG A 185 5.01 10.16 -6.04
C ARG A 185 4.68 8.79 -6.60
N ILE A 186 3.41 8.57 -6.89
CA ILE A 186 2.95 7.48 -7.74
C ILE A 186 2.61 8.09 -9.10
N THR A 187 3.14 7.52 -10.17
CA THR A 187 2.70 7.83 -11.53
C THR A 187 1.88 6.68 -12.07
N LEU A 188 0.65 6.95 -12.52
CA LEU A 188 -0.28 5.95 -13.04
C LEU A 188 -0.53 6.16 -14.55
N ASP A 189 -0.59 5.09 -15.33
CA ASP A 189 -0.99 5.16 -16.75
C ASP A 189 -2.51 5.21 -16.90
N ASP A 190 -3.03 6.33 -17.41
CA ASP A 190 -4.47 6.59 -17.51
C ASP A 190 -5.15 5.92 -18.71
N ARG A 191 -4.38 5.22 -19.56
CA ARG A 191 -4.90 4.48 -20.73
C ARG A 191 -5.48 3.11 -20.37
N GLN A 192 -5.24 2.63 -19.16
CA GLN A 192 -5.67 1.32 -18.69
C GLN A 192 -7.16 1.26 -18.37
N THR A 193 -7.71 0.04 -18.27
CA THR A 193 -9.05 -0.17 -17.70
C THR A 193 -9.09 0.26 -16.24
N VAL A 194 -10.29 0.55 -15.72
CA VAL A 194 -10.45 1.04 -14.35
C VAL A 194 -9.91 0.03 -13.33
N SER A 195 -10.18 -1.26 -13.55
CA SER A 195 -9.69 -2.36 -12.70
C SER A 195 -8.17 -2.37 -12.60
N LEU A 196 -7.47 -2.24 -13.74
CA LEU A 196 -6.01 -2.21 -13.78
C LEU A 196 -5.43 -0.93 -13.17
N GLN A 197 -6.10 0.22 -13.37
CA GLN A 197 -5.71 1.46 -12.70
C GLN A 197 -5.83 1.34 -11.18
N ILE A 198 -6.90 0.71 -10.69
CA ILE A 198 -7.11 0.48 -9.25
C ILE A 198 -6.02 -0.44 -8.69
N THR A 199 -5.74 -1.57 -9.34
CA THR A 199 -4.74 -2.51 -8.82
C THR A 199 -3.33 -1.96 -8.88
N THR A 200 -2.95 -1.33 -10.00
CA THR A 200 -1.66 -0.63 -10.12
C THR A 200 -1.51 0.43 -9.02
N LEU A 201 -2.55 1.24 -8.78
CA LEU A 201 -2.49 2.25 -7.73
C LEU A 201 -2.33 1.64 -6.33
N ILE A 202 -3.00 0.52 -6.04
CA ILE A 202 -2.85 -0.20 -4.77
C ILE A 202 -1.46 -0.82 -4.64
N HIS A 203 -0.91 -1.39 -5.71
CA HIS A 203 0.44 -1.96 -5.77
C HIS A 203 1.49 -0.89 -5.46
N GLU A 204 1.48 0.23 -6.19
CA GLU A 204 2.41 1.33 -5.96
C GLU A 204 2.24 1.98 -4.58
N LEU A 205 1.00 2.02 -4.07
CA LEU A 205 0.74 2.50 -2.71
C LEU A 205 1.32 1.56 -1.65
N ALA A 206 1.36 0.25 -1.89
CA ALA A 206 1.98 -0.70 -0.98
C ALA A 206 3.50 -0.48 -0.89
N HIS A 207 4.18 -0.22 -2.01
CA HIS A 207 5.59 0.20 -2.01
C HIS A 207 5.82 1.45 -1.16
N PHE A 208 4.98 2.49 -1.36
CA PHE A 208 5.06 3.71 -0.57
C PHE A 208 4.87 3.44 0.93
N ILE A 209 3.85 2.67 1.33
CA ILE A 209 3.59 2.38 2.74
C ILE A 209 4.73 1.56 3.36
N LEU A 210 5.32 0.61 2.62
CA LEU A 210 6.50 -0.12 3.11
C LEU A 210 7.69 0.81 3.33
N LYS A 211 7.92 1.75 2.41
CA LYS A 211 8.94 2.81 2.57
C LYS A 211 8.69 3.66 3.82
N GLU A 212 7.44 4.05 4.07
CA GLU A 212 7.08 4.81 5.28
C GLU A 212 7.30 3.99 6.57
N ILE A 213 6.93 2.70 6.57
CA ILE A 213 7.21 1.79 7.69
C ILE A 213 8.72 1.75 7.97
N MET A 214 9.54 1.57 6.92
CA MET A 214 11.00 1.51 7.05
C MET A 214 11.58 2.84 7.56
N THR A 215 11.07 3.96 7.07
CA THR A 215 11.45 5.31 7.50
C THR A 215 11.17 5.51 8.99
N GLU A 216 9.98 5.11 9.46
CA GLU A 216 9.62 5.21 10.88
C GLU A 216 10.42 4.26 11.78
N ILE A 217 10.80 3.08 11.27
CA ILE A 217 11.68 2.15 11.99
C ILE A 217 13.04 2.82 12.21
N LEU A 218 13.64 3.41 11.17
CA LEU A 218 14.90 4.14 11.27
C LEU A 218 14.79 5.33 12.24
N CYS A 219 13.73 6.14 12.13
CA CYS A 219 13.48 7.26 13.04
C CYS A 219 13.36 6.79 14.50
N THR A 220 12.74 5.64 14.73
CA THR A 220 12.57 5.07 16.07
C THR A 220 13.92 4.61 16.65
N LEU A 221 14.72 3.88 15.87
CA LEU A 221 16.02 3.35 16.31
C LEU A 221 17.06 4.47 16.52
N LEU A 222 17.03 5.50 15.69
CA LEU A 222 17.95 6.63 15.78
C LEU A 222 17.48 7.74 16.72
N ASP A 223 16.23 7.64 17.21
CA ASP A 223 15.54 8.67 17.99
C ASP A 223 15.59 10.05 17.33
N CYS A 224 15.19 10.11 16.05
CA CYS A 224 15.22 11.32 15.24
C CYS A 224 13.88 11.59 14.56
N SER A 225 13.69 12.83 14.13
CA SER A 225 12.56 13.23 13.30
C SER A 225 12.78 12.79 11.86
N LYS A 226 11.69 12.56 11.13
CA LYS A 226 11.73 12.23 9.70
C LYS A 226 12.18 13.44 8.89
N ASN A 227 13.07 13.21 7.93
CA ASN A 227 13.50 14.17 6.91
C ASN A 227 13.98 13.41 5.65
N SER A 228 14.34 14.16 4.60
CA SER A 228 14.81 13.63 3.31
C SER A 228 16.01 12.69 3.45
N LEU A 229 16.92 12.93 4.40
CA LEU A 229 18.08 12.08 4.65
C LEU A 229 17.66 10.68 5.13
N ILE A 230 16.74 10.60 6.09
CA ILE A 230 16.25 9.30 6.59
C ILE A 230 15.41 8.59 5.53
N GLU A 231 14.59 9.31 4.77
CA GLU A 231 13.81 8.73 3.66
C GLU A 231 14.73 8.16 2.56
N SER A 232 15.82 8.85 2.26
CA SER A 232 16.84 8.38 1.30
C SER A 232 17.50 7.07 1.74
N ILE A 233 17.78 6.95 3.04
CA ILE A 233 18.29 5.70 3.62
C ILE A 233 17.24 4.60 3.53
N ALA A 234 15.97 4.88 3.85
CA ALA A 234 14.90 3.90 3.74
C ALA A 234 14.73 3.37 2.30
N VAL A 235 14.72 4.26 1.30
CA VAL A 235 14.68 3.88 -0.12
C VAL A 235 15.91 3.08 -0.52
N PHE A 236 17.09 3.45 -0.04
CA PHE A 236 18.30 2.67 -0.27
C PHE A 236 18.19 1.26 0.32
N ILE A 237 17.75 1.13 1.57
CA ILE A 237 17.59 -0.17 2.25
C ILE A 237 16.64 -1.08 1.47
N LEU A 238 15.53 -0.56 0.94
CA LEU A 238 14.58 -1.36 0.17
C LEU A 238 15.11 -1.73 -1.22
N SER A 239 15.98 -0.92 -1.83
CA SER A 239 16.43 -1.08 -3.22
C SER A 239 17.86 -1.59 -3.43
N TYR A 240 18.71 -1.68 -2.40
CA TYR A 240 20.14 -1.95 -2.61
C TYR A 240 20.47 -3.41 -2.92
N SER A 241 19.66 -4.35 -2.41
CA SER A 241 19.91 -5.78 -2.54
C SER A 241 18.73 -6.47 -3.25
N PRO A 242 18.99 -7.55 -3.99
CA PRO A 242 17.90 -8.32 -4.56
C PRO A 242 16.96 -8.93 -3.52
N PHE A 243 17.49 -9.29 -2.36
CA PHE A 243 16.71 -9.77 -1.22
C PHE A 243 15.65 -8.75 -0.78
N THR A 244 16.03 -7.48 -0.62
CA THR A 244 15.09 -6.42 -0.20
C THR A 244 14.14 -6.01 -1.32
N GLN A 245 14.59 -6.02 -2.57
CA GLN A 245 13.74 -5.79 -3.74
C GLN A 245 12.63 -6.85 -3.85
N LEU A 246 12.97 -8.13 -3.62
CA LEU A 246 11.97 -9.21 -3.61
C LEU A 246 10.97 -9.07 -2.46
N ILE A 247 11.39 -8.63 -1.26
CA ILE A 247 10.47 -8.36 -0.14
C ILE A 247 9.47 -7.27 -0.54
N ASP A 248 9.98 -6.19 -1.13
CA ASP A 248 9.19 -5.03 -1.54
C ASP A 248 8.13 -5.41 -2.59
N GLU A 249 8.56 -6.02 -3.69
CA GLU A 249 7.66 -6.48 -4.77
C GLU A 249 6.69 -7.56 -4.31
N TYR A 250 7.15 -8.56 -3.54
CA TYR A 250 6.24 -9.59 -3.02
C TYR A 250 5.18 -9.00 -2.09
N SER A 251 5.59 -8.05 -1.23
CA SER A 251 4.68 -7.35 -0.33
C SER A 251 3.61 -6.58 -1.13
N ALA A 252 4.02 -5.84 -2.16
CA ALA A 252 3.13 -5.07 -3.01
C ALA A 252 2.12 -5.95 -3.77
N HIS A 253 2.59 -7.02 -4.42
CA HIS A 253 1.71 -7.98 -5.11
C HIS A 253 0.73 -8.65 -4.17
N ASN A 254 1.18 -9.06 -2.99
CA ASN A 254 0.32 -9.69 -1.99
C ASN A 254 -0.73 -8.70 -1.46
N CYS A 255 -0.39 -7.41 -1.34
CA CYS A 255 -1.34 -6.33 -1.06
C CYS A 255 -2.34 -6.12 -2.18
N GLU A 256 -1.89 -6.04 -3.43
CA GLU A 256 -2.74 -5.92 -4.61
C GLU A 256 -3.75 -7.08 -4.70
N GLY A 257 -3.25 -8.31 -4.63
CA GLY A 257 -4.05 -9.55 -4.76
C GLY A 257 -5.21 -9.66 -3.77
N ARG A 258 -5.13 -8.97 -2.63
CA ARG A 258 -6.21 -8.87 -1.63
C ARG A 258 -7.48 -8.21 -2.19
N PHE A 259 -7.32 -7.25 -3.08
CA PHE A 259 -8.37 -6.42 -3.67
C PHE A 259 -8.71 -6.85 -5.11
N THR A 260 -7.76 -7.51 -5.79
CA THR A 260 -7.96 -8.12 -7.11
C THR A 260 -8.95 -9.29 -7.06
N LEU A 261 -9.73 -9.47 -8.14
CA LEU A 261 -10.56 -10.65 -8.32
C LEU A 261 -9.65 -11.88 -8.50
N TYR A 262 -10.01 -13.03 -7.89
CA TYR A 262 -9.19 -14.23 -8.02
C TYR A 262 -9.07 -14.69 -9.47
N GLY A 263 -7.85 -15.02 -9.87
CA GLY A 263 -7.50 -15.38 -11.24
C GLY A 263 -6.99 -14.18 -12.07
N TYR A 264 -6.92 -12.98 -11.50
CA TYR A 264 -6.35 -11.80 -12.16
C TYR A 264 -5.14 -11.23 -11.44
N GLN A 265 -4.60 -11.95 -10.45
CA GLN A 265 -3.33 -11.61 -9.80
C GLN A 265 -2.19 -11.67 -10.82
N ASP A 266 -1.35 -10.64 -10.86
CA ASP A 266 -0.20 -10.57 -11.77
C ASP A 266 1.14 -10.44 -11.05
N TYR A 267 1.71 -11.56 -10.61
CA TYR A 267 3.02 -11.60 -9.96
C TYR A 267 4.21 -11.49 -10.94
N SER A 268 4.00 -11.01 -12.18
CA SER A 268 5.03 -11.06 -13.23
C SER A 268 6.30 -10.29 -12.88
N SER A 269 6.22 -9.10 -12.25
CA SER A 269 7.44 -8.34 -11.88
C SER A 269 8.24 -9.08 -10.79
N PHE A 270 7.56 -9.64 -9.78
CA PHE A 270 8.19 -10.48 -8.76
C PHE A 270 8.92 -11.68 -9.38
N ILE A 271 8.27 -12.42 -10.28
CA ILE A 271 8.86 -13.58 -10.96
C ILE A 271 10.06 -13.17 -11.83
N GLN A 272 10.01 -11.99 -12.46
CA GLN A 272 11.13 -11.49 -13.25
C GLN A 272 12.36 -11.20 -12.38
N ILE A 273 12.17 -10.58 -11.21
CA ILE A 273 13.26 -10.36 -10.25
C ILE A 273 13.77 -11.70 -9.74
N GLU A 274 12.89 -12.62 -9.34
CA GLU A 274 13.28 -13.95 -8.88
C GLU A 274 14.15 -14.68 -9.92
N LYS A 275 13.74 -14.65 -11.20
CA LYS A 275 14.50 -15.24 -12.31
C LYS A 275 15.84 -14.56 -12.55
N SER A 276 15.94 -13.25 -12.31
CA SER A 276 17.20 -12.52 -12.45
C SER A 276 18.24 -12.92 -11.40
N LEU A 277 17.82 -13.62 -10.34
CA LEU A 277 18.62 -14.06 -9.21
C LEU A 277 18.91 -15.56 -9.22
N ASP A 278 18.73 -16.21 -10.37
CA ASP A 278 19.03 -17.63 -10.53
C ASP A 278 20.51 -17.90 -10.18
N GLY A 279 20.72 -18.68 -9.11
CA GLY A 279 22.04 -18.99 -8.56
C GLY A 279 22.60 -17.99 -7.55
N GLU A 280 21.96 -16.84 -7.33
CA GLU A 280 22.34 -15.87 -6.29
C GLU A 280 21.64 -16.12 -4.95
N MET A 281 20.41 -16.65 -4.99
CA MET A 281 19.64 -17.05 -3.81
C MET A 281 19.18 -18.51 -3.94
N THR A 282 19.19 -19.22 -2.83
CA THR A 282 18.61 -20.56 -2.72
C THR A 282 17.08 -20.51 -2.65
N ALA A 283 16.41 -21.62 -2.98
CA ALA A 283 14.95 -21.72 -2.87
C ALA A 283 14.45 -21.44 -1.44
N ASP A 284 15.18 -21.90 -0.42
CA ASP A 284 14.83 -21.64 0.99
C ASP A 284 14.95 -20.16 1.35
N GLU A 285 15.94 -19.45 0.81
CA GLU A 285 16.08 -18.00 0.99
C GLU A 285 14.94 -17.24 0.30
N ILE A 286 14.53 -17.66 -0.90
CA ILE A 286 13.37 -17.08 -1.60
C ILE A 286 12.09 -17.28 -0.76
N GLU A 287 11.85 -18.47 -0.21
CA GLU A 287 10.67 -18.72 0.64
C GLU A 287 10.67 -17.92 1.94
N ILE A 288 11.84 -17.71 2.56
CA ILE A 288 11.95 -16.81 3.72
C ILE A 288 11.71 -15.36 3.32
N THR A 289 12.21 -14.94 2.16
CA THR A 289 11.99 -13.60 1.59
C THR A 289 10.49 -13.33 1.37
N LYS A 290 9.79 -14.29 0.75
CA LYS A 290 8.33 -14.26 0.61
C LYS A 290 7.63 -14.21 1.97
N SER A 291 8.11 -14.99 2.95
CA SER A 291 7.54 -14.99 4.30
C SER A 291 7.67 -13.59 4.94
N ILE A 292 8.81 -12.92 4.78
CA ILE A 292 9.02 -11.56 5.29
C ILE A 292 8.08 -10.58 4.57
N GLY A 293 8.03 -10.61 3.24
CA GLY A 293 7.11 -9.79 2.43
C GLY A 293 5.65 -10.01 2.81
N ASN A 294 5.25 -11.25 3.13
CA ASN A 294 3.90 -11.58 3.59
C ASN A 294 3.55 -10.95 4.96
N ASN A 295 4.52 -10.80 5.87
CA ASN A 295 4.28 -10.11 7.15
C ASN A 295 4.10 -8.60 6.96
N PHE A 296 4.92 -8.00 6.09
CA PHE A 296 4.74 -6.59 5.71
C PHE A 296 3.40 -6.38 5.01
N SER A 297 3.03 -7.25 4.08
CA SER A 297 1.77 -7.14 3.34
C SER A 297 0.55 -7.19 4.27
N VAL A 298 0.55 -8.03 5.31
CA VAL A 298 -0.50 -8.04 6.34
C VAL A 298 -0.62 -6.69 7.04
N SER A 299 0.51 -6.07 7.38
CA SER A 299 0.54 -4.76 8.05
C SER A 299 0.01 -3.66 7.13
N ILE A 300 0.40 -3.68 5.85
CA ILE A 300 -0.06 -2.71 4.84
C ILE A 300 -1.54 -2.90 4.56
N LYS A 301 -2.04 -4.14 4.46
CA LYS A 301 -3.47 -4.44 4.28
C LYS A 301 -4.32 -3.88 5.42
N ASP A 302 -3.89 -4.02 6.68
CA ASP A 302 -4.62 -3.43 7.82
C ASP A 302 -4.72 -1.90 7.73
N ILE A 303 -3.69 -1.25 7.19
CA ILE A 303 -3.71 0.19 6.91
C ILE A 303 -4.69 0.50 5.77
N LEU A 304 -4.65 -0.23 4.66
CA LEU A 304 -5.52 0.00 3.49
C LEU A 304 -7.00 -0.31 3.78
N GLU A 305 -7.29 -1.37 4.53
CA GLU A 305 -8.66 -1.78 4.93
C GLU A 305 -9.34 -0.78 5.88
N SER A 306 -8.59 0.21 6.40
CA SER A 306 -9.18 1.38 7.08
C SER A 306 -10.02 2.27 6.17
N TYR A 307 -9.77 2.19 4.86
CA TYR A 307 -10.40 3.00 3.81
C TYR A 307 -11.18 2.14 2.82
N ILE A 308 -10.60 0.98 2.47
CA ILE A 308 -11.19 0.02 1.54
C ILE A 308 -11.86 -1.07 2.37
N ASP A 309 -13.08 -0.78 2.79
CA ASP A 309 -13.90 -1.71 3.56
C ASP A 309 -14.37 -2.91 2.70
N TRP A 310 -15.24 -3.74 3.28
CA TRP A 310 -15.77 -4.91 2.59
C TRP A 310 -16.60 -4.54 1.36
N ASP A 311 -17.43 -3.51 1.45
CA ASP A 311 -18.32 -3.09 0.37
C ASP A 311 -17.49 -2.56 -0.81
N LEU A 312 -16.55 -1.65 -0.55
CA LEU A 312 -15.72 -1.09 -1.60
C LEU A 312 -14.81 -2.13 -2.26
N ARG A 313 -14.30 -3.08 -1.48
CA ARG A 313 -13.56 -4.22 -2.03
C ARG A 313 -14.44 -5.10 -2.92
N SER A 314 -15.71 -5.27 -2.60
CA SER A 314 -16.66 -5.95 -3.47
C SER A 314 -16.85 -5.16 -4.77
N ASP A 315 -17.01 -3.84 -4.68
CA ASP A 315 -17.13 -2.97 -5.85
C ASP A 315 -15.89 -3.06 -6.77
N ILE A 316 -14.68 -3.12 -6.21
CA ILE A 316 -13.44 -3.36 -6.97
C ILE A 316 -13.54 -4.68 -7.75
N LYS A 317 -13.94 -5.77 -7.09
CA LYS A 317 -14.06 -7.08 -7.73
C LYS A 317 -15.14 -7.12 -8.80
N ASP A 318 -16.24 -6.41 -8.59
CA ASP A 318 -17.31 -6.27 -9.58
C ASP A 318 -16.86 -5.43 -10.78
N GLN A 319 -15.93 -4.49 -10.59
CA GLN A 319 -15.32 -3.74 -11.68
C GLN A 319 -14.46 -4.65 -12.59
N PHE A 320 -13.76 -5.63 -12.03
CA PHE A 320 -13.03 -6.64 -12.82
C PHE A 320 -13.96 -7.41 -13.76
N LEU A 321 -15.15 -7.79 -13.27
CA LEU A 321 -16.16 -8.48 -14.08
C LEU A 321 -16.74 -7.60 -15.21
N LYS A 322 -16.62 -6.28 -15.11
CA LYS A 322 -17.04 -5.33 -16.16
C LYS A 322 -15.94 -5.05 -17.17
N ASP A 323 -14.70 -4.94 -16.69
CA ASP A 323 -13.56 -4.50 -17.50
C ASP A 323 -12.85 -5.63 -18.24
N VAL A 324 -12.77 -6.82 -17.62
CA VAL A 324 -11.92 -7.90 -18.13
C VAL A 324 -12.73 -8.93 -18.90
N ILE A 325 -12.26 -9.23 -20.10
CA ILE A 325 -12.87 -10.19 -21.05
C ILE A 325 -12.09 -11.52 -21.05
N ASP A 326 -10.83 -11.50 -20.61
CA ASP A 326 -9.95 -12.66 -20.61
C ASP A 326 -10.32 -13.68 -19.53
N GLU A 327 -10.02 -14.95 -19.78
CA GLU A 327 -10.27 -16.00 -18.79
C GLU A 327 -9.34 -15.86 -17.57
N PRO A 328 -9.85 -16.08 -16.35
CA PRO A 328 -9.04 -16.00 -15.14
C PRO A 328 -7.91 -17.05 -15.13
N ASN A 329 -6.69 -16.62 -14.80
CA ASN A 329 -5.53 -17.48 -14.57
C ASN A 329 -5.22 -17.59 -13.07
N TYR A 330 -5.48 -18.76 -12.51
CA TYR A 330 -5.25 -19.01 -11.08
C TYR A 330 -3.82 -19.45 -10.74
N GLU A 331 -2.94 -19.70 -11.70
CA GLU A 331 -1.57 -20.18 -11.42
C GLU A 331 -0.80 -19.22 -10.50
N MET A 332 -0.94 -17.91 -10.74
CA MET A 332 -0.30 -16.88 -9.93
C MET A 332 -0.82 -16.84 -8.49
N LEU A 333 -2.04 -17.33 -8.24
CA LEU A 333 -2.61 -17.40 -6.89
C LEU A 333 -1.83 -18.38 -6.01
N ALA A 334 -1.14 -19.37 -6.57
CA ALA A 334 -0.30 -20.27 -5.80
C ALA A 334 0.85 -19.53 -5.07
N LEU A 335 1.32 -18.40 -5.61
CA LEU A 335 2.38 -17.60 -4.97
C LEU A 335 1.91 -16.93 -3.68
N GLU A 336 0.61 -16.80 -3.48
CA GLU A 336 0.02 -16.29 -2.26
C GLU A 336 0.00 -17.29 -1.09
N ASN A 337 0.24 -18.58 -1.37
CA ASN A 337 0.47 -19.62 -0.37
C ASN A 337 1.88 -19.50 0.21
N CYS A 338 2.04 -18.58 1.17
CA CYS A 338 3.30 -18.38 1.86
C CYS A 338 3.12 -18.41 3.38
N ASN A 339 4.16 -18.89 4.05
CA ASN A 339 4.21 -18.91 5.50
C ASN A 339 4.21 -17.48 6.09
N LYS A 340 3.87 -17.40 7.36
CA LYS A 340 4.01 -16.20 8.18
C LYS A 340 5.11 -16.41 9.20
N LEU A 341 5.80 -15.33 9.54
CA LEU A 341 6.79 -15.37 10.61
C LEU A 341 6.06 -15.10 11.92
N THR A 342 6.47 -15.75 12.99
CA THR A 342 6.09 -15.31 14.34
C THR A 342 6.59 -13.88 14.60
N ASP A 343 5.96 -13.16 15.52
CA ASP A 343 6.38 -11.79 15.91
C ASP A 343 7.90 -11.68 16.16
N ILE A 344 8.47 -12.65 16.88
CA ILE A 344 9.91 -12.68 17.18
C ILE A 344 10.74 -12.86 15.90
N GLY A 345 10.30 -13.75 15.01
CA GLY A 345 10.96 -13.97 13.72
C GLY A 345 10.90 -12.73 12.84
N PHE A 346 9.75 -12.05 12.83
CA PHE A 346 9.56 -10.85 12.04
C PHE A 346 10.41 -9.67 12.54
N LEU A 347 10.48 -9.44 13.87
CA LEU A 347 11.39 -8.43 14.42
C LEU A 347 12.86 -8.72 14.10
N LYS A 348 13.27 -10.00 14.09
CA LYS A 348 14.61 -10.40 13.67
C LYS A 348 14.87 -10.14 12.19
N ALA A 349 13.86 -10.36 11.33
CA ALA A 349 13.95 -10.04 9.92
C ALA A 349 14.10 -8.53 9.70
N ILE A 350 13.31 -7.70 10.41
CA ILE A 350 13.45 -6.24 10.38
C ILE A 350 14.87 -5.83 10.80
N TRP A 351 15.37 -6.38 11.91
CA TRP A 351 16.74 -6.10 12.36
C TRP A 351 17.78 -6.42 11.28
N LEU A 352 17.67 -7.59 10.64
CA LEU A 352 18.58 -8.00 9.58
C LEU A 352 18.58 -7.00 8.43
N ILE A 353 17.39 -6.66 7.91
CA ILE A 353 17.21 -5.70 6.81
C ILE A 353 17.80 -4.34 7.17
N VAL A 354 17.50 -3.85 8.37
CA VAL A 354 17.93 -2.52 8.81
C VAL A 354 19.42 -2.48 9.09
N SER A 355 19.99 -3.45 9.81
CA SER A 355 21.42 -3.46 10.15
C SER A 355 22.29 -3.61 8.90
N GLU A 356 21.99 -4.57 8.02
CA GLU A 356 22.74 -4.76 6.79
C GLU A 356 22.57 -3.58 5.83
N GLY A 357 21.33 -3.12 5.63
CA GLY A 357 21.03 -2.01 4.76
C GLY A 357 21.62 -0.68 5.25
N PHE A 358 21.61 -0.41 6.56
CA PHE A 358 22.21 0.80 7.13
C PHE A 358 23.74 0.78 7.02
N SER A 359 24.35 -0.39 7.23
CA SER A 359 25.79 -0.58 7.01
C SER A 359 26.17 -0.33 5.55
N ALA A 360 25.43 -0.91 4.60
CA ALA A 360 25.62 -0.70 3.17
C ALA A 360 25.39 0.76 2.76
N ALA A 361 24.35 1.42 3.29
CA ALA A 361 24.07 2.84 3.04
C ALA A 361 25.25 3.72 3.45
N SER A 362 25.88 3.43 4.61
CA SER A 362 27.04 4.19 5.09
C SER A 362 28.27 4.13 4.18
N GLN A 363 28.30 3.18 3.24
CA GLN A 363 29.38 3.01 2.25
C GLN A 363 29.01 3.55 0.86
N ASN A 364 27.76 3.99 0.65
CA ASN A 364 27.21 4.35 -0.67
C ASN A 364 26.65 5.79 -0.68
N ARG A 365 27.45 6.73 -0.15
CA ARG A 365 27.03 8.12 0.04
C ARG A 365 26.55 8.81 -1.23
N ASP A 366 27.26 8.66 -2.35
CA ASP A 366 26.90 9.31 -3.62
C ASP A 366 25.48 8.94 -4.08
N LYS A 367 25.06 7.69 -3.82
CA LYS A 367 23.72 7.20 -4.15
C LYS A 367 22.66 7.79 -3.22
N LEU A 368 22.99 7.97 -1.93
CA LEU A 368 22.11 8.61 -0.96
C LEU A 368 21.90 10.10 -1.27
N GLU A 369 22.96 10.82 -1.63
CA GLU A 369 22.85 12.23 -2.04
C GLU A 369 22.00 12.37 -3.31
N MET A 370 22.15 11.45 -4.28
CA MET A 370 21.27 11.39 -5.44
C MET A 370 19.80 11.19 -5.02
N TYR A 371 19.53 10.27 -4.09
CA TYR A 371 18.17 10.02 -3.60
C TYR A 371 17.59 11.22 -2.85
N GLU A 372 18.40 11.90 -2.02
CA GLU A 372 17.97 13.06 -1.22
C GLU A 372 17.44 14.19 -2.11
N THR A 373 18.07 14.42 -3.27
CA THR A 373 17.63 15.49 -4.21
C THR A 373 16.26 15.25 -4.84
N ASN A 374 15.68 14.05 -4.69
CA ASN A 374 14.36 13.70 -5.24
C ASN A 374 13.22 13.83 -4.21
N PHE A 375 13.53 14.16 -2.95
CA PHE A 375 12.57 14.49 -1.89
C PHE A 375 12.46 16.00 -1.73
#